data_AF-A0A1G6MSE8-F1
#
_entry.id   AF-A0A1G6MSE8-F1
#
_cell.length_a   1.000
_cell.length_b   1.000
_cell.length_c   1.000
_cell.angle_alpha   90.00
_cell.angle_beta   90.00
_cell.angle_gamma   90.00
#
_symmetry.space_group_name_H-M   'P 1'
#
loop_
_entity.id
_entity.type
_entity.pdbx_description
1 polymer ?
#
loop_
_entity_poly.entity_id
_entity_poly.type
_entity_poly.pdbx_seq_one_letter_code
_entity_poly.pdbx_strand_id
1 'polypeptide(L)' 'MVSWIEEAGVVAYQIADFGNGRVTTFLTWPEEGVHGGRVKMMLEGTLALVD' A
#
# COMPACT_ATOMS: atom_id res chain seq x y z
N MET A 1 -9.61 -1.61 6.89
CA MET A 1 -8.94 -2.32 5.77
C MET A 1 -9.57 -1.80 4.50
N VAL A 2 -8.76 -1.31 3.55
CA VAL A 2 -9.22 -0.78 2.27
C VAL A 2 -8.35 -1.37 1.16
N SER A 3 -8.96 -1.70 0.03
CA SER A 3 -8.27 -2.19 -1.16
C SER A 3 -8.76 -1.44 -2.39
N TRP A 4 -7.85 -1.09 -3.28
CA TRP A 4 -8.16 -0.42 -4.53
C TRP A 4 -7.14 -0.79 -5.61
N ILE A 5 -7.49 -0.45 -6.85
CA ILE A 5 -6.60 -0.57 -8.00
C ILE A 5 -6.27 0.85 -8.44
N GLU A 6 -4.98 1.18 -8.47
CA GLU A 6 -4.47 2.44 -9.01
C GLU A 6 -4.64 2.47 -10.53
N GLU A 7 -4.69 3.66 -11.13
CA GLU A 7 -4.86 3.83 -12.58
C GLU A 7 -3.81 3.03 -13.40
N ALA A 8 -2.58 2.92 -12.89
CA ALA A 8 -1.51 2.15 -13.50
C ALA A 8 -1.65 0.61 -13.34
N GLY A 9 -2.76 0.12 -12.79
CA GLY A 9 -3.03 -1.31 -12.59
C GLY A 9 -2.40 -1.89 -11.32
N VAL A 10 -1.80 -1.07 -10.46
CA VAL A 10 -1.23 -1.51 -9.18
C VAL A 10 -2.37 -1.85 -8.23
N VAL A 11 -2.34 -3.05 -7.66
CA VAL A 11 -3.27 -3.43 -6.59
C VAL A 11 -2.70 -2.97 -5.26
N ALA A 12 -3.43 -2.09 -4.58
CA ALA A 12 -3.09 -1.60 -3.26
C ALA A 12 -4.02 -2.22 -2.20
N TYR A 13 -3.42 -2.70 -1.12
CA TYR A 13 -4.13 -3.23 0.04
C TYR A 13 -3.56 -2.62 1.31
N GLN A 14 -4.41 -1.90 2.06
CA GLN A 14 -4.00 -1.12 3.21
C GLN A 14 -4.73 -1.56 4.49
N ILE A 15 -3.94 -1.75 5.54
CA ILE A 15 -4.40 -2.01 6.89
C ILE A 15 -4.01 -0.81 7.76
N ALA A 16 -5.02 -0.08 8.24
CA ALA A 16 -4.87 1.01 9.18
C ALA A 16 -5.18 0.50 10.60
N ASP A 17 -4.20 0.63 11.50
CA ASP A 17 -4.36 0.45 12.94
C ASP A 17 -4.45 1.83 13.59
N PHE A 18 -5.70 2.31 13.72
CA PHE A 18 -5.98 3.60 14.32
C PHE A 18 -5.67 3.65 15.83
N GLY A 19 -5.67 2.50 16.52
CA GLY A 19 -5.36 2.43 17.95
C GLY A 19 -3.90 2.73 18.24
N ASN A 20 -3.00 2.31 17.35
CA ASN A 20 -1.57 2.55 17.45
C ASN A 20 -1.04 3.62 16.48
N GLY A 21 -1.92 4.26 15.70
CA GLY A 21 -1.54 5.24 14.69
C GLY A 21 -0.59 4.69 13.63
N ARG A 22 -0.72 3.40 13.27
CA ARG A 22 0.14 2.73 12.28
C ARG A 22 -0.64 2.36 11.03
N VAL A 23 0.04 2.35 9.90
CA VAL A 23 -0.52 1.84 8.65
C VAL A 23 0.49 0.94 7.94
N THR A 24 0.00 -0.18 7.42
CA THR A 24 0.78 -1.07 6.55
C THR A 24 0.07 -1.15 5.20
N THR A 25 0.82 -0.93 4.12
CA THR A 25 0.31 -1.00 2.75
C THR A 25 1.10 -2.03 1.96
N PHE A 26 0.39 -2.88 1.24
CA PHE A 26 0.93 -3.85 0.30
C PHE A 26 0.58 -3.42 -1.11
N LEU A 27 1.58 -3.33 -1.97
CA LEU A 27 1.44 -2.98 -3.38
C LEU A 27 1.84 -4.17 -4.22
N THR A 28 1.05 -4.48 -5.25
CA THR A 28 1.37 -5.53 -6.23
C THR A 28 1.21 -4.99 -7.64
N TRP A 29 2.24 -5.16 -8.47
CA TRP A 29 2.25 -4.72 -9.86
C TRP A 29 1.79 -5.82 -10.80
N PRO A 30 1.16 -5.48 -11.94
CA PRO A 30 0.78 -6.45 -12.94
C PRO A 30 2.00 -7.05 -13.66
N GLU A 31 3.11 -6.31 -13.72
CA GLU A 31 4.33 -6.71 -14.43
C GLU A 31 5.57 -6.52 -13.54
N GLU A 32 6.48 -7.49 -13.57
CA GLU A 32 7.69 -7.55 -12.73
C GLU A 32 8.72 -6.45 -13.05
N GLY A 33 8.76 -6.00 -14.31
CA GLY A 33 9.76 -5.05 -14.81
C GLY A 33 9.59 -3.61 -14.34
N VAL A 34 8.41 -3.23 -13.83
CA VAL A 34 8.05 -1.82 -13.59
C VAL A 34 8.75 -1.24 -12.35
N HIS A 35 9.15 -2.07 -11.38
CA HIS A 35 9.79 -1.61 -10.13
C HIS A 35 11.04 -2.40 -9.76
N GLY A 36 12.02 -2.44 -10.68
CA GLY A 36 13.34 -3.03 -10.41
C GLY A 36 13.30 -4.54 -10.21
N GLY A 37 12.38 -5.25 -10.89
CA GLY A 37 12.21 -6.70 -10.76
C GLY A 37 11.36 -7.13 -9.57
N ARG A 38 10.58 -6.22 -8.97
CA ARG A 38 9.73 -6.52 -7.82
C ARG A 38 8.26 -6.45 -8.20
N VAL A 39 7.57 -7.58 -8.09
CA VAL A 39 6.10 -7.66 -8.30
C VAL A 39 5.34 -7.17 -7.06
N LYS A 40 5.98 -7.08 -5.89
CA LYS A 40 5.32 -6.68 -4.63
C LYS A 40 6.20 -5.79 -3.76
N MET A 41 5.58 -4.91 -2.99
CA MET A 41 6.22 -4.04 -2.00
C MET A 41 5.36 -3.92 -0.75
N MET A 42 6.01 -3.88 0.43
CA MET A 42 5.37 -3.55 1.69
C MET A 42 5.90 -2.21 2.19
N LEU A 43 5.00 -1.33 2.58
CA LEU A 43 5.30 -0.02 3.16
C LEU A 43 4.69 0.06 4.55
N GLU A 44 5.45 0.58 5.50
CA GLU A 44 4.97 0.94 6.83
C GLU A 44 4.97 2.45 6.98
N GLY A 45 3.94 2.98 7.63
CA GLY A 45 3.79 4.40 7.90
C GLY A 45 3.05 4.65 9.20
N THR A 46 2.90 5.94 9.52
CA THR A 46 2.13 6.45 10.64
C THR A 46 0.85 7.12 10.13
N LEU A 47 -0.21 7.03 10.92
CA LEU A 47 -1.46 7.74 10.70
C LEU A 47 -1.51 8.94 11.63
N ALA A 48 -1.75 10.12 11.07
CA ALA A 48 -2.07 11.31 11.82
C ALA A 48 -3.47 11.77 11.41
N LEU A 49 -4.32 12.04 12.39
CA LEU A 49 -5.54 12.81 12.16
C LEU A 49 -5.14 14.27 11.97
N VAL A 50 -5.69 14.88 10.93
CA VAL A 50 -5.46 16.28 10.61
C VAL A 50 -6.83 16.95 10.67
N ASP A 51 -6.92 18.04 11.42
CA ASP A 51 -8.15 18.81 11.67
C ASP A 51 -8.56 19.67 10.46
#